data_AF-R7CZB3-F1
#
_entry.id   AF-R7CZB3-F1
#
_cell.length_a   1.000
_cell.length_b   1.000
_cell.length_c   1.000
_cell.angle_alpha   90.00
_cell.angle_beta   90.00
_cell.angle_gamma   90.00
#
_symmetry.space_group_name_H-M   'P 1'
#
loop_
_entity.id
_entity.type
_entity.pdbx_description
1 polymer ?
#
loop_
_entity_poly.entity_id
_entity_poly.type
_entity_poly.pdbx_seq_one_letter_code
_entity_poly.pdbx_strand_id
1 'polypeptide(L)'
;MTGVYTILLLIVSNIFMTFAWYGHLKLQEMKVISNWPLYGVILFSWFIALAEYSCQIPANRIGYVGNGGPFSLLQLKVIQEVITLIIFTVFTTVFFKGEALHWNHAAAFLCLVMAVYLVFMK
;
A
#
# COMPACT_ATOMS: atom_id res chain seq x y z
N MET A 1 -21.76 1.06 5.74
CA MET A 1 -21.11 2.25 5.13
C MET A 1 -19.68 2.46 5.64
N THR A 2 -19.42 2.37 6.95
CA THR A 2 -18.09 2.59 7.57
C THR A 2 -16.97 1.72 7.00
N GLY A 3 -17.22 0.43 6.74
CA GLY A 3 -16.21 -0.48 6.16
C GLY A 3 -15.72 -0.06 4.76
N VAL A 4 -16.59 0.47 3.91
CA VAL A 4 -16.22 0.95 2.56
C VAL A 4 -15.29 2.16 2.67
N TYR A 5 -15.61 3.10 3.57
CA TYR A 5 -14.74 4.26 3.83
C TYR A 5 -13.36 3.85 4.35
N THR A 6 -13.30 2.87 5.27
CA THR A 6 -12.03 2.32 5.73
C THR A 6 -11.20 1.77 4.57
N ILE A 7 -11.79 0.94 3.72
CA ILE A 7 -11.07 0.33 2.58
C ILE A 7 -10.58 1.42 1.61
N LEU A 8 -11.41 2.41 1.28
CA LEU A 8 -11.01 3.51 0.40
C LEU A 8 -9.83 4.31 0.98
N LEU A 9 -9.86 4.64 2.28
CA LEU A 9 -8.76 5.34 2.94
C LEU A 9 -7.49 4.49 2.99
N LEU A 10 -7.60 3.18 3.22
CA LEU A 10 -6.46 2.26 3.15
C LEU A 10 -5.87 2.21 1.74
N ILE A 11 -6.68 2.19 0.69
CA ILE A 11 -6.21 2.25 -0.71
C ILE A 11 -5.42 3.53 -0.94
N VAL A 12 -5.99 4.70 -0.60
CA VAL A 12 -5.33 5.99 -0.77
C VAL A 12 -4.01 6.05 0.00
N SER A 13 -4.01 5.59 1.26
CA SER A 13 -2.80 5.51 2.08
C SER A 13 -1.71 4.67 1.41
N ASN A 14 -2.03 3.47 0.95
CA ASN A 14 -1.04 2.58 0.34
C ASN A 14 -0.48 3.10 -1.00
N ILE A 15 -1.25 3.92 -1.73
CA ILE A 15 -0.72 4.63 -2.90
C ILE A 15 0.40 5.58 -2.46
N PHE A 16 0.15 6.42 -1.46
CA PHE A 16 1.17 7.32 -0.92
C PHE A 16 2.38 6.58 -0.34
N MET A 17 2.16 5.49 0.39
CA MET A 17 3.22 4.61 0.89
C MET A 17 4.13 4.13 -0.24
N THR A 18 3.54 3.62 -1.33
CA THR A 18 4.28 3.10 -2.48
C THR A 18 5.08 4.21 -3.16
N PHE A 19 4.51 5.41 -3.30
CA PHE A 19 5.24 6.56 -3.84
C PHE A 19 6.36 7.04 -2.91
N ALA A 20 6.16 7.06 -1.59
CA ALA A 20 7.17 7.43 -0.62
C ALA A 20 8.38 6.48 -0.71
N TRP A 21 8.13 5.19 -0.86
CA TRP A 21 9.19 4.18 -0.87
C TRP A 21 9.89 4.06 -2.24
N TYR A 22 9.15 4.08 -3.34
CA TYR A 22 9.68 3.74 -4.67
C TYR A 22 9.59 4.86 -5.71
N GLY A 23 8.81 5.92 -5.45
CA GLY A 23 8.63 7.02 -6.40
C GLY A 23 9.94 7.71 -6.77
N HIS A 24 10.85 7.87 -5.81
CA HIS A 24 12.17 8.46 -6.04
C HIS A 24 13.03 7.62 -7.02
N LEU A 25 12.94 6.29 -6.96
CA LEU A 25 13.64 5.39 -7.89
C LEU A 25 13.16 5.62 -9.33
N LYS A 26 11.84 5.81 -9.51
CA LYS A 26 11.30 6.08 -10.84
C LYS A 26 11.72 7.46 -11.37
N LEU A 27 11.74 8.48 -10.50
CA LEU A 27 12.18 9.83 -10.86
C LEU A 27 13.67 9.88 -11.27
N GLN A 28 14.48 9.03 -10.64
CA GLN A 28 15.88 8.82 -11.02
C GLN A 28 16.00 8.11 -12.37
N GLU A 29 15.23 7.05 -12.62
CA GLU A 29 15.19 6.34 -13.91
C GLU A 29 14.77 7.27 -15.06
N MET A 30 13.78 8.14 -14.83
CA MET A 30 13.29 9.12 -15.80
C MET A 30 14.25 10.30 -16.04
N LYS A 31 15.43 10.32 -15.40
CA LYS A 31 16.43 11.41 -15.43
C LYS A 31 15.89 12.78 -15.04
N VAL A 32 14.72 12.84 -14.41
CA VAL A 32 14.14 14.07 -13.86
C VAL A 32 14.96 14.52 -12.64
N ILE A 33 15.52 13.55 -11.93
CA ILE A 33 16.29 13.76 -10.72
C ILE A 33 17.65 13.05 -10.88
N SER A 34 18.66 13.79 -11.33
CA SER A 34 20.05 13.30 -11.39
C SER A 34 20.79 13.75 -10.13
N ASN A 35 21.31 12.81 -9.33
CA ASN A 35 22.10 13.05 -8.11
C ASN A 35 21.37 13.79 -6.97
N TRP A 36 20.17 13.36 -6.59
CA TRP A 36 19.66 13.79 -5.28
C TRP A 36 20.47 13.15 -4.15
N PRO A 37 20.91 13.94 -3.16
CA PRO A 37 21.56 13.39 -2.01
C PRO A 37 20.55 12.58 -1.18
N LEU A 38 21.02 11.50 -0.55
CA LEU A 38 20.18 10.56 0.20
C LEU A 38 19.27 11.25 1.22
N TYR A 39 19.79 12.28 1.91
CA TYR A 39 19.02 13.06 2.88
C TYR A 39 17.81 13.77 2.23
N GLY A 40 17.96 14.26 0.99
CA GLY A 40 16.88 14.95 0.26
C GLY A 40 15.78 13.98 -0.14
N VAL A 41 16.15 12.77 -0.57
CA VAL A 41 15.20 11.70 -0.87
C VAL A 41 14.44 11.26 0.38
N ILE A 42 15.14 11.09 1.51
CA ILE A 42 14.51 10.71 2.79
C ILE A 42 13.51 11.78 3.23
N LEU A 43 13.91 13.06 3.23
CA LEU A 43 13.02 14.15 3.64
C LEU A 43 11.79 14.25 2.74
N PHE A 44 11.96 14.15 1.42
CA PHE A 44 10.85 14.13 0.48
C PHE A 44 9.88 12.97 0.73
N SER A 45 10.43 11.77 0.96
CA SER A 45 9.63 10.58 1.29
C SER A 45 8.86 10.76 2.60
N TRP A 46 9.43 11.49 3.57
CA TRP A 46 8.77 11.84 4.83
C TRP A 46 7.56 12.77 4.63
N PHE A 47 7.65 13.74 3.73
CA PHE A 47 6.50 14.59 3.39
C PHE A 47 5.36 13.79 2.76
N ILE A 48 5.69 12.79 1.93
CA ILE A 48 4.68 11.88 1.36
C ILE A 48 4.10 10.98 2.46
N ALA A 49 4.95 10.46 3.36
CA ALA A 49 4.49 9.63 4.48
C ALA A 49 3.53 10.38 5.40
N LEU A 50 3.67 11.71 5.57
CA LEU A 50 2.67 12.50 6.30
C LEU A 50 1.28 12.41 5.65
N ALA A 51 1.19 12.49 4.32
CA ALA A 51 -0.09 12.32 3.60
C ALA A 51 -0.63 10.89 3.73
N GLU A 52 0.25 9.88 3.68
CA GLU A 52 -0.10 8.48 3.95
C GLU A 52 -0.76 8.33 5.33
N TYR A 53 -0.10 8.82 6.39
CA TYR A 53 -0.59 8.71 7.76
C TYR A 53 -1.90 9.47 7.99
N SER A 54 -2.08 10.58 7.28
CA SER A 54 -3.33 11.36 7.29
C SER A 54 -4.54 10.53 6.88
N CYS A 55 -4.35 9.49 6.06
CA CYS A 55 -5.40 8.56 5.64
C CYS A 55 -5.37 7.25 6.45
N GLN A 56 -4.19 6.72 6.75
CA GLN A 56 -4.00 5.43 7.43
C GLN A 56 -4.58 5.44 8.85
N ILE A 57 -4.32 6.50 9.61
CA ILE A 57 -4.71 6.60 11.02
C ILE A 57 -6.25 6.68 11.13
N PRO A 58 -6.96 7.56 10.39
CA PRO A 58 -8.42 7.56 10.38
C PRO A 58 -9.02 6.25 9.87
N ALA A 59 -8.45 5.64 8.83
CA ALA A 59 -8.95 4.37 8.28
C ALA A 59 -9.01 3.29 9.36
N ASN A 60 -7.90 3.09 10.07
CA ASN A 60 -7.79 2.10 11.13
C ASN A 60 -8.70 2.45 12.31
N ARG A 61 -8.81 3.73 12.67
CA ARG A 61 -9.66 4.16 13.78
C ARG A 61 -11.15 3.94 13.51
N ILE A 62 -11.62 4.23 12.29
CA ILE A 62 -13.01 4.02 11.85
C ILE A 62 -13.31 2.53 11.63
N GLY A 63 -12.32 1.79 11.13
CA GLY A 63 -12.46 0.37 10.80
C GLY A 63 -12.44 -0.55 12.02
N TYR A 64 -11.78 -0.14 13.09
CA TYR A 64 -11.53 -1.01 14.25
C TYR A 64 -12.78 -1.26 15.09
N VAL A 65 -13.04 -2.54 15.37
CA VAL A 65 -14.22 -3.01 16.11
C VAL A 65 -14.34 -2.40 17.51
N GLY A 66 -13.21 -2.15 18.19
CA GLY A 66 -13.21 -1.50 19.50
C GLY A 66 -13.71 -0.05 19.49
N ASN A 67 -13.76 0.59 18.32
CA ASN A 67 -14.28 1.94 18.12
C ASN A 67 -15.67 1.95 17.46
N GLY A 68 -16.34 0.80 17.33
CA GLY A 68 -17.61 0.65 16.62
C GLY A 68 -17.48 0.36 15.12
N GLY A 69 -16.27 0.06 14.64
CA GLY A 69 -16.01 -0.37 13.27
C GLY A 69 -16.35 -1.85 13.01
N PRO A 70 -16.32 -2.30 11.74
CA PRO A 70 -16.69 -3.66 11.39
C PRO A 70 -15.55 -4.68 11.45
N PHE A 71 -14.28 -4.26 11.62
CA PHE A 71 -13.12 -5.13 11.45
C PHE A 71 -12.29 -5.30 12.74
N SER A 72 -11.77 -6.50 12.98
CA SER A 72 -10.74 -6.71 14.02
C SER A 72 -9.41 -6.08 13.62
N LEU A 73 -8.49 -5.91 14.58
CA LEU A 73 -7.15 -5.37 14.30
C LEU A 73 -6.41 -6.24 13.27
N LEU A 74 -6.54 -7.55 13.39
CA LEU A 74 -5.90 -8.52 12.50
C LEU A 74 -6.51 -8.45 11.10
N GLN A 75 -7.84 -8.34 10.99
CA GLN A 75 -8.51 -8.16 9.70
C GLN A 75 -8.09 -6.87 9.00
N LEU A 76 -7.99 -5.73 9.73
CA LEU A 76 -7.51 -4.47 9.16
C LEU A 76 -6.11 -4.60 8.60
N LYS A 77 -5.21 -5.26 9.34
CA LYS A 77 -3.83 -5.46 8.89
C LYS A 77 -3.78 -6.34 7.63
N VAL A 78 -4.55 -7.42 7.59
CA VAL A 78 -4.59 -8.32 6.43
C VAL A 78 -5.18 -7.63 5.21
N ILE A 79 -6.27 -6.87 5.38
CA ILE A 79 -6.82 -6.03 4.29
C ILE A 79 -5.76 -5.07 3.78
N GLN A 80 -5.00 -4.43 4.68
CA GLN A 80 -3.95 -3.51 4.31
C GLN A 80 -2.84 -4.19 3.50
N GLU A 81 -2.34 -5.35 3.92
CA GLU A 81 -1.30 -6.11 3.19
C GLU A 81 -1.75 -6.50 1.77
N VAL A 82 -3.00 -6.93 1.63
CA VAL A 82 -3.58 -7.26 0.31
C VAL A 82 -3.60 -6.02 -0.58
N ILE A 83 -4.06 -4.89 -0.04
CA ILE A 83 -4.09 -3.60 -0.73
C ILE A 83 -2.67 -3.16 -1.11
N THR A 84 -1.69 -3.27 -0.21
CA THR A 84 -0.28 -2.94 -0.46
C THR A 84 0.25 -3.73 -1.65
N LEU A 85 0.03 -5.03 -1.68
CA LEU A 85 0.57 -5.91 -2.73
C LEU A 85 -0.11 -5.68 -4.07
N ILE A 86 -1.43 -5.42 -4.09
CA ILE A 86 -2.14 -5.01 -5.31
C ILE A 86 -1.56 -3.70 -5.84
N ILE A 87 -1.48 -2.65 -5.00
CA ILE A 87 -0.98 -1.34 -5.42
C ILE A 87 0.48 -1.43 -5.86
N PHE A 88 1.32 -2.16 -5.14
CA PHE A 88 2.72 -2.38 -5.51
C PHE A 88 2.85 -3.09 -6.86
N THR A 89 2.04 -4.11 -7.12
CA THR A 89 2.02 -4.80 -8.42
C THR A 89 1.59 -3.87 -9.54
N VAL A 90 0.53 -3.08 -9.35
CA VAL A 90 0.09 -2.09 -10.35
C VAL A 90 1.16 -1.02 -10.56
N PHE A 91 1.78 -0.54 -9.49
CA PHE A 91 2.83 0.46 -9.56
C PHE A 91 4.07 -0.05 -10.31
N THR A 92 4.55 -1.24 -9.98
CA THR A 92 5.70 -1.84 -10.67
C THR A 92 5.38 -2.10 -12.14
N THR A 93 4.24 -2.71 -12.47
CA THR A 93 3.87 -2.97 -13.88
C THR A 93 3.69 -1.69 -14.71
N VAL A 94 3.12 -0.62 -14.14
CA VAL A 94 2.86 0.63 -14.86
C VAL A 94 4.11 1.52 -14.94
N PHE A 95 4.81 1.72 -13.82
CA PHE A 95 5.95 2.63 -13.74
C PHE A 95 7.26 1.94 -14.11
N PHE A 96 7.46 0.68 -13.73
CA PHE A 96 8.67 -0.10 -14.00
C PHE A 96 8.36 -1.17 -15.04
N LYS A 97 8.17 -0.75 -16.30
CA LYS A 97 7.77 -1.56 -17.49
C LYS A 97 8.64 -2.80 -17.80
N GLY A 98 9.58 -3.19 -16.94
CA GLY A 98 10.60 -4.21 -17.18
C GLY A 98 10.41 -5.55 -16.48
N GLU A 99 9.58 -5.67 -15.44
CA GLU A 99 9.32 -6.98 -14.84
C GLU A 99 8.10 -7.62 -15.49
N ALA A 100 8.35 -8.50 -16.46
CA ALA A 100 7.31 -9.37 -17.00
C ALA A 100 6.66 -10.13 -15.83
N LEU A 101 5.33 -10.05 -15.72
CA LEU A 101 4.54 -10.82 -14.76
C LEU A 101 4.80 -12.31 -14.97
N HIS A 102 5.79 -12.84 -14.25
CA HIS A 102 6.10 -14.24 -14.18
C HIS A 102 5.01 -15.02 -13.44
N TRP A 103 4.94 -16.30 -13.74
CA TRP A 103 4.01 -17.26 -13.12
C TRP A 103 4.06 -17.24 -11.58
N ASN A 104 5.22 -16.90 -11.03
CA ASN A 104 5.44 -16.77 -9.58
C ASN A 104 4.62 -15.62 -8.96
N HIS A 105 4.33 -14.54 -9.68
CA HIS A 105 3.45 -13.48 -9.16
C HIS A 105 2.01 -13.96 -9.07
N ALA A 106 1.54 -14.74 -10.06
CA ALA A 106 0.21 -15.33 -10.00
C ALA A 106 0.07 -16.30 -8.82
N ALA A 107 1.10 -17.12 -8.55
CA ALA A 107 1.14 -17.98 -7.37
C ALA A 107 1.15 -17.16 -6.07
N ALA A 108 1.91 -16.06 -6.00
CA ALA A 108 1.93 -15.16 -4.85
C ALA A 108 0.54 -14.52 -4.61
N PHE A 109 -0.14 -14.06 -5.67
CA PHE A 109 -1.52 -13.56 -5.57
C PHE A 109 -2.48 -14.62 -5.02
N LEU A 110 -2.36 -15.86 -5.50
CA LEU A 110 -3.20 -16.96 -5.01
C LEU A 110 -2.95 -17.24 -3.52
N CYS A 111 -1.69 -17.20 -3.08
CA CYS A 111 -1.34 -17.28 -1.66
C CYS A 111 -1.94 -16.13 -0.83
N LEU A 112 -2.02 -14.91 -1.37
CA LEU A 112 -2.67 -13.79 -0.68
C LEU A 112 -4.19 -13.97 -0.56
N VAL A 113 -4.83 -14.45 -1.63
CA VAL A 113 -6.26 -14.78 -1.58
C VAL A 113 -6.53 -15.87 -0.53
N MET A 114 -5.67 -16.90 -0.46
CA MET A 114 -5.75 -17.92 0.57
C MET A 114 -5.53 -17.34 1.98
N ALA A 115 -4.57 -16.43 2.16
CA ALA A 115 -4.33 -15.77 3.44
C ALA A 115 -5.55 -14.96 3.90
N VAL A 116 -6.19 -14.22 2.99
CA VAL A 116 -7.46 -13.52 3.26
C VAL A 116 -8.52 -14.52 3.67
N TYR A 117 -8.75 -15.57 2.86
CA TYR A 117 -9.77 -16.56 3.15
C TYR A 117 -9.58 -17.18 4.55
N LEU A 118 -8.36 -17.58 4.92
CA LEU A 118 -8.06 -18.18 6.22
C LEU A 118 -8.30 -17.21 7.39
N VAL A 119 -7.97 -15.93 7.22
CA VAL A 119 -8.17 -14.90 8.27
C VAL A 119 -9.65 -14.59 8.49
N PHE A 120 -10.48 -14.75 7.46
CA PHE A 120 -11.93 -14.57 7.54
C PHE A 120 -12.70 -15.88 7.77
N MET A 121 -12.02 -17.03 7.76
CA MET A 121 -12.59 -18.34 8.08
C MET A 121 -12.87 -18.41 9.59
N LYS A 122 -14.08 -18.83 9.95
CA LYS A 122 -14.59 -18.85 11.32
C LYS A 122 -14.31 -20.17 12.01
#